data_AF-A0A0E3X125-F1
#
_entry.id   AF-A0A0E3X125-F1
#
_cell.length_a   1.000
_cell.length_b   1.000
_cell.length_c   1.000
_cell.angle_alpha   90.00
_cell.angle_beta   90.00
_cell.angle_gamma   90.00
#
_symmetry.space_group_name_H-M   'P 1'
#
loop_
_entity.id
_entity.type
_entity.pdbx_description
1 polymer ?
#
loop_
_entity_poly.entity_id
_entity_poly.type
_entity_poly.pdbx_seq_one_letter_code
_entity_poly.pdbx_strand_id
1 'polypeptide(L)'
;MGLAEVMSYSDDPHVMVVGDYHGSPGSLLFYGEGGDELLSIRLSMFYPEDYKFTNLKSFEPVIMGESEVGNLLAHYFDIYQDDCYGEGKCIKVEGDHLEFFYSGKLLFRLNIKSYRVAEADN
;
A
#
# COMPACT_ATOMS: atom_id res chain seq x y z
N MET A 1 13.32 16.20 8.99
CA MET A 1 14.28 15.17 8.58
C MET A 1 14.23 15.06 7.07
N GLY A 2 15.38 14.92 6.41
CA GLY A 2 15.42 14.67 4.97
C GLY A 2 15.21 13.18 4.65
N LEU A 3 14.87 12.83 3.40
CA LEU A 3 14.69 11.42 3.00
C LEU A 3 15.96 10.59 3.25
N ALA A 4 17.12 11.08 2.82
CA ALA A 4 18.40 10.41 3.05
C ALA A 4 18.68 10.17 4.54
N GLU A 5 18.27 11.10 5.40
CA GLU A 5 18.39 10.94 6.85
C GLU A 5 17.42 9.88 7.38
N VAL A 6 16.15 9.89 6.97
CA VAL A 6 15.17 8.85 7.34
C VAL A 6 15.66 7.46 6.93
N MET A 7 16.17 7.34 5.70
CA MET A 7 16.69 6.08 5.17
C MET A 7 17.91 5.58 5.92
N SER A 8 18.78 6.48 6.40
CA SER A 8 19.96 6.08 7.19
C SER A 8 19.62 5.42 8.53
N TYR A 9 18.36 5.51 8.98
CA TYR A 9 17.85 4.84 10.18
C TYR A 9 16.99 3.61 9.87
N SER A 10 16.75 3.28 8.60
CA SER A 10 15.95 2.12 8.20
C SER A 10 16.84 0.89 8.10
N ASP A 11 16.46 -0.18 8.80
CA ASP A 11 17.05 -1.51 8.59
C ASP A 11 16.39 -2.25 7.41
N ASP A 12 15.24 -1.77 6.93
CA ASP A 12 14.49 -2.33 5.80
C ASP A 12 15.01 -1.81 4.46
N PRO A 13 15.04 -2.66 3.41
CA PRO A 13 15.55 -2.30 2.07
C PRO A 13 14.64 -1.32 1.32
N HIS A 14 13.41 -1.14 1.78
CA HIS A 14 12.42 -0.26 1.18
C HIS A 14 11.87 0.71 2.22
N VAL A 15 11.79 1.99 1.85
CA VAL A 15 11.12 3.02 2.66
C VAL A 15 9.86 3.47 1.94
N MET A 16 8.71 3.37 2.62
CA MET A 16 7.46 3.94 2.14
C MET A 16 7.21 5.30 2.79
N VAL A 17 6.97 6.31 1.96
CA VAL A 17 6.56 7.65 2.38
C VAL A 17 5.10 7.88 2.01
N VAL A 18 4.30 8.30 3.00
CA VAL A 18 2.91 8.71 2.79
C VAL A 18 2.86 10.23 2.67
N GLY A 19 2.57 10.73 1.46
CA GLY A 19 2.41 12.16 1.21
C GLY A 19 0.97 12.63 1.45
N ASP A 20 0.81 13.84 1.98
CA ASP A 20 -0.49 14.43 2.26
C ASP A 20 -1.02 15.29 1.09
N TYR A 21 -2.34 15.41 1.03
CA TYR A 21 -3.07 16.32 0.17
C TYR A 21 -4.24 16.91 0.98
N HIS A 22 -4.09 18.16 1.40
CA HIS A 22 -5.05 18.86 2.28
C HIS A 22 -5.37 18.09 3.58
N GLY A 23 -4.35 17.47 4.21
CA GLY A 23 -4.50 16.74 5.47
C GLY A 23 -5.04 15.31 5.33
N SER A 24 -5.25 14.81 4.11
CA SER A 24 -5.54 13.40 3.84
C SER A 24 -4.36 12.74 3.10
N PRO A 25 -4.09 11.43 3.29
CA PRO A 25 -3.17 10.71 2.42
C PRO A 25 -3.53 10.90 0.95
N GLY A 26 -2.59 11.41 0.16
CA GLY A 26 -2.74 11.70 -1.26
C GLY A 26 -1.74 10.97 -2.14
N SER A 27 -0.68 10.40 -1.56
CA SER A 27 0.28 9.59 -2.29
C SER A 27 1.00 8.55 -1.44
N LEU A 28 1.44 7.48 -2.09
CA LEU A 28 2.41 6.51 -1.54
C LEU A 28 3.62 6.53 -2.45
N LEU A 29 4.80 6.73 -1.87
CA LEU A 29 6.07 6.66 -2.59
C LEU A 29 6.94 5.58 -1.95
N PHE A 30 7.52 4.72 -2.77
CA PHE A 30 8.44 3.67 -2.35
C PHE A 30 9.83 4.02 -2.84
N TYR A 31 10.81 3.93 -1.95
CA TYR A 31 12.22 4.16 -2.25
C TYR A 31 13.02 2.90 -1.95
N GLY A 32 13.97 2.58 -2.83
CA GLY A 32 14.96 1.53 -2.60
C GLY A 32 16.10 2.04 -1.73
N GLU A 33 16.99 1.14 -1.29
CA GLU A 33 18.12 1.45 -0.41
C GLU A 33 19.00 2.61 -0.90
N GLY A 34 19.15 2.77 -2.23
CA GLY A 34 19.93 3.84 -2.86
C GLY A 34 19.26 5.22 -2.84
N GLY A 35 18.00 5.30 -2.42
CA GLY A 35 17.18 6.52 -2.43
C GLY A 35 16.51 6.80 -3.76
N ASP A 36 16.61 5.87 -4.71
CA ASP A 36 15.86 5.86 -5.96
C ASP A 36 14.36 5.61 -5.68
N GLU A 37 13.49 6.38 -6.35
CA GLU A 37 12.05 6.17 -6.29
C GLU A 37 11.69 4.94 -7.13
N LEU A 38 11.14 3.91 -6.50
CA LEU A 38 10.74 2.66 -7.17
C LEU A 38 9.31 2.73 -7.71
N LEU A 39 8.40 3.33 -6.93
CA LEU A 39 6.98 3.43 -7.24
C LEU A 39 6.39 4.68 -6.61
N SER A 40 5.61 5.42 -7.40
CA SER A 40 4.80 6.55 -6.92
C SER A 40 3.34 6.34 -7.29
N ILE A 41 2.47 6.31 -6.30
CA ILE A 41 1.02 6.16 -6.44
C ILE A 41 0.37 7.45 -5.99
N ARG A 42 -0.43 8.09 -6.86
CA ARG A 42 -1.37 9.15 -6.45
C ARG A 42 -2.71 8.54 -6.15
N LEU A 43 -3.30 8.93 -5.04
CA LEU A 43 -4.54 8.31 -4.57
C LEU A 43 -5.51 9.31 -3.94
N SER A 44 -6.74 8.85 -3.74
CA SER A 44 -7.65 9.38 -2.74
C SER A 44 -8.11 8.25 -1.82
N MET A 45 -8.65 8.62 -0.67
CA MET A 45 -9.22 7.64 0.26
C MET A 45 -10.74 7.66 0.21
N PHE A 46 -11.32 6.50 0.44
CA PHE A 46 -12.74 6.28 0.66
C PHE A 46 -12.93 5.50 1.96
N TYR A 47 -13.86 5.96 2.79
CA TYR A 47 -14.32 5.27 3.99
C TYR A 47 -15.80 4.89 3.83
N PRO A 48 -16.19 3.67 4.19
CA PRO A 48 -17.60 3.29 4.28
C PRO A 48 -18.37 4.20 5.25
N GLU A 49 -19.65 4.45 4.99
CA GLU A 49 -20.49 5.30 5.86
C GLU A 49 -20.58 4.77 7.30
N ASP A 50 -20.51 3.45 7.48
CA ASP A 50 -20.55 2.77 8.77
C ASP A 50 -19.14 2.47 9.32
N TYR A 51 -18.13 3.25 8.89
CA TYR A 51 -16.77 3.12 9.38
C TYR A 51 -16.73 3.23 10.91
N LYS A 52 -16.17 2.21 11.53
CA LYS A 52 -15.91 2.16 12.96
C LYS A 52 -14.49 1.70 13.17
N PHE A 53 -13.79 2.35 14.09
CA PHE A 53 -12.50 1.89 14.55
C PHE A 53 -12.62 0.41 14.97
N THR A 54 -11.73 -0.41 14.42
CA THR A 54 -11.74 -1.86 14.63
C THR A 54 -10.37 -2.27 15.15
N ASN A 55 -10.34 -2.91 16.31
CA ASN A 55 -9.12 -3.53 16.82
C ASN A 55 -8.81 -4.78 15.98
N LEU A 56 -7.81 -4.67 15.11
CA LEU A 56 -7.36 -5.77 14.27
C LEU A 56 -6.58 -6.78 15.12
N LYS A 57 -6.94 -8.06 15.03
CA LYS A 57 -6.11 -9.13 15.59
C LYS A 57 -4.81 -9.27 14.79
N SER A 58 -3.78 -9.84 15.41
CA SER A 58 -2.52 -10.14 14.74
C SER A 58 -2.69 -11.36 13.82
N PHE A 59 -3.16 -11.10 12.60
CA PHE A 59 -3.08 -12.02 11.47
C PHE A 59 -2.12 -11.44 10.44
N GLU A 60 -1.38 -12.30 9.75
CA GLU A 60 -0.62 -11.90 8.57
C GLU A 60 -1.59 -11.41 7.48
N PRO A 61 -1.32 -10.27 6.83
CA PRO A 61 -2.11 -9.81 5.71
C PRO A 61 -1.85 -10.65 4.47
N VAL A 62 -2.82 -10.65 3.56
CA VAL A 62 -2.70 -11.25 2.22
C VAL A 62 -3.03 -10.20 1.18
N ILE A 63 -2.37 -10.24 0.03
CA ILE A 63 -2.75 -9.42 -1.14
C ILE A 63 -3.44 -10.32 -2.16
N MET A 64 -4.64 -9.95 -2.57
CA MET A 64 -5.39 -10.63 -3.63
C MET A 64 -5.46 -9.75 -4.87
N GLY A 65 -5.06 -10.31 -6.02
CA GLY A 65 -5.12 -9.65 -7.32
C GLY A 65 -3.80 -9.74 -8.08
N GLU A 66 -3.89 -9.85 -9.40
CA GLU A 66 -2.74 -10.09 -10.30
C GLU A 66 -2.33 -8.84 -11.09
N SER A 67 -2.81 -7.65 -10.69
CA SER A 67 -2.44 -6.41 -11.37
C SER A 67 -0.96 -6.07 -11.15
N GLU A 68 -0.36 -5.31 -12.06
CA GLU A 68 1.04 -4.84 -11.92
C GLU A 68 1.26 -4.15 -10.57
N VAL A 69 0.35 -3.25 -10.18
CA VAL A 69 0.42 -2.57 -8.88
C VAL A 69 0.28 -3.56 -7.72
N GLY A 70 -0.59 -4.56 -7.82
CA GLY A 70 -0.73 -5.59 -6.80
C GLY A 70 0.54 -6.42 -6.61
N ASN A 71 1.22 -6.77 -7.71
CA ASN A 71 2.49 -7.48 -7.69
C ASN A 71 3.61 -6.64 -7.06
N LEU A 72 3.69 -5.35 -7.42
CA LEU A 72 4.66 -4.43 -6.83
C LEU A 72 4.42 -4.21 -5.34
N LEU A 73 3.17 -4.03 -4.92
CA LEU A 73 2.84 -3.86 -3.50
C LEU A 73 3.11 -5.12 -2.69
N ALA A 74 2.83 -6.31 -3.23
CA ALA A 74 3.19 -7.58 -2.61
C ALA A 74 4.70 -7.70 -2.41
N HIS A 75 5.48 -7.32 -3.42
CA HIS A 75 6.93 -7.30 -3.32
C HIS A 75 7.45 -6.30 -2.30
N TYR A 76 7.02 -5.03 -2.35
CA TYR A 76 7.55 -3.98 -1.47
C TYR A 76 7.10 -4.10 -0.01
N PHE A 77 5.93 -4.68 0.24
CA PHE A 77 5.46 -4.93 1.62
C PHE A 77 5.88 -6.29 2.18
N ASP A 78 6.53 -7.14 1.37
CA ASP A 78 6.80 -8.54 1.71
C ASP A 78 5.53 -9.29 2.16
N ILE A 79 4.43 -9.07 1.42
CA ILE A 79 3.13 -9.70 1.68
C ILE A 79 2.86 -10.73 0.60
N TYR A 80 2.52 -11.94 1.03
CA TYR A 80 2.22 -13.02 0.09
C TYR A 80 0.91 -12.78 -0.69
N GLN A 81 0.90 -13.21 -1.95
CA GLN A 81 -0.29 -13.16 -2.79
C GLN A 81 -1.09 -14.45 -2.70
N ASP A 82 -2.39 -14.33 -2.41
CA ASP A 82 -3.33 -15.44 -2.28
C ASP A 82 -4.78 -14.95 -2.24
N ASP A 83 -5.71 -15.89 -2.27
CA ASP A 83 -7.12 -15.64 -2.16
C ASP A 83 -7.51 -15.16 -0.75
N CYS A 84 -8.43 -14.20 -0.72
CA CYS A 84 -8.99 -13.71 0.53
C CYS A 84 -10.14 -14.60 1.03
N TYR A 85 -9.83 -15.58 1.88
CA TYR A 85 -10.81 -16.52 2.46
C TYR A 85 -11.71 -15.94 3.57
N GLY A 86 -11.82 -14.61 3.69
CA GLY A 86 -12.82 -13.95 4.54
C GLY A 86 -12.54 -13.90 6.04
N GLU A 87 -11.56 -14.65 6.57
CA GLU A 87 -11.29 -14.70 8.02
C GLU A 87 -10.13 -13.79 8.49
N GLY A 88 -9.34 -13.25 7.57
CA GLY A 88 -8.09 -12.52 7.88
C GLY A 88 -8.07 -11.03 7.50
N LYS A 89 -6.88 -10.44 7.55
CA LYS A 89 -6.57 -9.14 6.92
C LYS A 89 -6.30 -9.39 5.44
N CYS A 90 -6.98 -8.63 4.58
CA CYS A 90 -6.90 -8.83 3.14
C CYS A 90 -6.81 -7.47 2.45
N ILE A 91 -5.93 -7.36 1.48
CA ILE A 91 -5.83 -6.22 0.59
C ILE A 91 -6.22 -6.72 -0.80
N LYS A 92 -7.38 -6.31 -1.31
CA LYS A 92 -7.79 -6.63 -2.67
C LYS A 92 -7.35 -5.53 -3.61
N VAL A 93 -6.71 -5.90 -4.72
CA VAL A 93 -6.28 -4.99 -5.76
C VAL A 93 -7.13 -5.25 -7.00
N GLU A 94 -8.08 -4.36 -7.27
CA GLU A 94 -9.03 -4.50 -8.37
C GLU A 94 -9.12 -3.20 -9.16
N GLY A 95 -8.69 -3.25 -10.44
CA GLY A 95 -8.65 -2.06 -11.30
C GLY A 95 -7.81 -0.95 -10.69
N ASP A 96 -8.46 0.19 -10.45
CA ASP A 96 -7.91 1.39 -9.83
C ASP A 96 -8.17 1.47 -8.32
N HIS A 97 -8.46 0.34 -7.66
CA HIS A 97 -8.79 0.31 -6.24
C HIS A 97 -7.91 -0.65 -5.45
N LEU A 98 -7.52 -0.20 -4.25
CA LEU A 98 -6.91 -1.01 -3.19
C LEU A 98 -7.90 -1.05 -2.02
N GLU A 99 -8.52 -2.19 -1.79
CA GLU A 99 -9.53 -2.36 -0.76
C GLU A 99 -8.98 -3.12 0.44
N PHE A 100 -9.09 -2.53 1.62
CA PHE A 100 -8.58 -3.11 2.86
C PHE A 100 -9.74 -3.76 3.61
N PHE A 101 -9.71 -5.08 3.69
CA PHE A 101 -10.71 -5.89 4.38
C PHE A 101 -10.16 -6.48 5.68
N TYR A 102 -11.06 -6.67 6.63
CA TYR A 102 -10.82 -7.49 7.81
C TYR A 102 -12.07 -8.29 8.15
N SER A 103 -11.93 -9.61 8.25
CA SER A 103 -13.05 -10.53 8.54
C SER A 103 -14.26 -10.32 7.61
N GLY A 104 -13.98 -10.13 6.31
CA GLY A 104 -15.00 -9.90 5.27
C GLY A 104 -15.60 -8.50 5.24
N LYS A 105 -15.29 -7.62 6.21
CA LYS A 105 -15.76 -6.22 6.22
C LYS A 105 -14.73 -5.29 5.58
N LEU A 106 -15.19 -4.44 4.65
CA LEU A 106 -14.39 -3.34 4.11
C LEU A 106 -14.09 -2.31 5.21
N LEU A 107 -12.81 -2.03 5.45
CA LEU A 107 -12.35 -1.02 6.40
C LEU A 107 -12.25 0.35 5.71
N PHE A 108 -11.52 0.39 4.61
CA PHE A 108 -11.34 1.57 3.77
C PHE A 108 -10.84 1.13 2.40
N ARG A 109 -10.86 2.07 1.45
CA ARG A 109 -10.37 1.88 0.09
C ARG A 109 -9.45 3.03 -0.28
N LEU A 110 -8.36 2.73 -0.96
CA LEU A 110 -7.55 3.72 -1.67
C LEU A 110 -7.91 3.64 -3.15
N ASN A 111 -8.30 4.78 -3.74
CA ASN A 111 -8.58 4.88 -5.16
C ASN A 111 -7.31 5.43 -5.84
N ILE A 112 -6.71 4.63 -6.71
CA ILE A 112 -5.53 4.97 -7.49
C ILE A 112 -5.94 5.91 -8.62
N LYS A 113 -5.45 7.14 -8.58
CA LYS A 113 -5.66 8.12 -9.67
C LYS A 113 -4.66 7.95 -10.79
N SER A 114 -3.43 7.59 -10.43
CA SER A 114 -2.32 7.32 -11.35
C SER A 114 -1.19 6.67 -10.58
N TYR A 115 -0.34 5.91 -11.26
CA TYR A 115 0.94 5.47 -10.70
C TYR A 115 2.07 5.60 -11.72
N ARG A 116 3.30 5.65 -11.23
CA ARG A 116 4.52 5.60 -12.01
C ARG A 116 5.47 4.60 -11.37
N VAL A 117 5.99 3.68 -12.16
CA VAL A 117 7.09 2.78 -11.79
C VAL A 117 8.37 3.39 -12.36
N ALA A 118 9.48 3.37 -11.63
CA ALA A 118 10.75 3.73 -12.23
C ALA A 118 11.10 2.74 -13.33
N GLU A 119 11.59 3.25 -14.47
CA GLU A 119 12.17 2.39 -15.49
C GLU A 119 13.42 1.75 -14.90
N ALA A 120 13.51 0.43 -14.96
CA ALA A 120 14.76 -0.25 -14.66
C ALA A 120 15.78 0.19 -15.74
N ASP A 121 16.79 0.94 -15.33
CA ASP A 121 17.96 1.18 -16.19
C ASP A 121 18.58 -0.19 -16.49
N ASN A 122 18.32 -0.70 -17.71
CA ASN A 122 18.92 -1.94 -18.24
C ASN A 122 20.41 -1.77 -18.51
#